data_AF-A0A3B8WPT3-F1
#
_entry.id   AF-A0A3B8WPT3-F1
#
_cell.length_a   1.000
_cell.length_b   1.000
_cell.length_c   1.000
_cell.angle_alpha   90.00
_cell.angle_beta   90.00
_cell.angle_gamma   90.00
#
_symmetry.space_group_name_H-M   'P 1'
#
loop_
_entity.id
_entity.type
_entity.pdbx_description
1 polymer ?
#
loop_
_entity_poly.entity_id
_entity_poly.type
_entity_poly.pdbx_seq_one_letter_code
_entity_poly.pdbx_strand_id
1 'polypeptide(L)'
;CGELSDAERQDNLTCTFTFDATSVDLLVKDVELADNFLWVGAVDNNGQPAEFLLADGTEVGTNVPGSDADIQARWISASGSAVDGAFFDNNTEYLRVSGTSQAAPLVTGAAALVKSQFPTLSNVAVMQVLLDTANSSFSAYDPAIHGQGILDIEAALNIDPANYEPL
;
A
#
# COMPACT_ATOMS: atom_id res chain seq x y z
N CYS A 1 -10.96 -3.14 17.20
CA CYS A 1 -11.57 -3.94 18.29
C CYS A 1 -11.91 -2.97 19.42
N GLY A 2 -13.18 -2.93 19.87
CA GLY A 2 -13.62 -2.06 20.97
C GLY A 2 -13.01 -2.50 22.32
N GLU A 3 -13.72 -2.25 23.43
CA GLU A 3 -13.32 -2.71 24.77
C GLU A 3 -13.43 -4.24 24.94
N LEU A 4 -12.68 -5.01 24.17
CA LEU A 4 -12.52 -6.45 24.38
C LEU A 4 -11.44 -6.70 25.42
N SER A 5 -11.68 -7.67 26.30
CA SER A 5 -10.70 -8.16 27.26
C SER A 5 -9.53 -8.88 26.55
N ASP A 6 -8.40 -8.99 27.24
CA ASP A 6 -7.19 -9.61 26.67
C ASP A 6 -7.41 -11.07 26.23
N ALA A 7 -8.29 -11.80 26.92
CA ALA A 7 -8.67 -13.17 26.56
C ALA A 7 -9.51 -13.21 25.26
N GLU A 8 -10.42 -12.25 25.06
CA GLU A 8 -11.26 -12.18 23.87
C GLU A 8 -10.49 -11.78 22.61
N ARG A 9 -9.37 -11.06 22.76
CA ARG A 9 -8.47 -10.74 21.62
C ARG A 9 -7.68 -11.96 21.17
N GLN A 10 -7.33 -12.87 22.08
CA GLN A 10 -6.47 -14.02 21.79
C GLN A 10 -7.21 -15.14 21.06
N ASP A 11 -8.52 -15.26 21.29
CA ASP A 11 -9.37 -16.29 20.68
C ASP A 11 -9.98 -15.86 19.32
N ASN A 12 -9.82 -14.60 18.90
CA ASN A 12 -10.47 -14.03 17.71
C ASN A 12 -9.43 -13.35 16.79
N LEU A 13 -8.69 -14.16 16.03
CA LEU A 13 -7.60 -13.77 15.10
C LEU A 13 -8.06 -13.00 13.84
N THR A 14 -9.15 -12.25 13.93
CA THR A 14 -9.64 -11.38 12.84
C THR A 14 -9.93 -9.99 13.37
N CYS A 15 -9.05 -9.46 14.23
CA CYS A 15 -9.10 -8.05 14.61
C CYS A 15 -8.62 -7.21 13.42
N THR A 16 -9.47 -7.00 12.42
CA THR A 16 -9.19 -6.07 11.34
C THR A 16 -9.03 -4.66 11.91
N PHE A 17 -7.78 -4.21 12.03
CA PHE A 17 -7.48 -2.81 12.32
C PHE A 17 -7.92 -1.98 11.12
N THR A 18 -9.12 -1.43 11.22
CA THR A 18 -9.62 -0.44 10.27
C THR A 18 -8.89 0.86 10.58
N PHE A 19 -8.16 1.39 9.60
CA PHE A 19 -7.56 2.70 9.71
C PHE A 19 -8.68 3.74 9.90
N ASP A 20 -8.67 4.44 11.04
CA ASP A 20 -9.57 5.57 11.30
C ASP A 20 -8.81 6.88 11.05
N ALA A 21 -8.96 7.39 9.82
CA ALA A 21 -8.35 8.64 9.40
C ALA A 21 -8.79 9.85 10.22
N THR A 22 -9.91 9.78 10.95
CA THR A 22 -10.42 10.93 11.73
C THR A 22 -9.49 11.34 12.87
N SER A 23 -8.65 10.43 13.34
CA SER A 23 -7.68 10.66 14.42
C SER A 23 -6.25 10.89 13.94
N VAL A 24 -6.00 10.75 12.64
CA VAL A 24 -4.68 11.04 12.07
C VAL A 24 -4.62 12.55 11.87
N ASP A 25 -3.90 13.23 12.77
CA ASP A 25 -3.33 14.54 12.46
C ASP A 25 -2.38 14.27 11.29
N LEU A 26 -2.90 14.35 10.06
CA LEU A 26 -2.15 14.07 8.85
C LEU A 26 -0.86 14.87 9.00
N LEU A 27 0.29 14.18 8.94
CA LEU A 27 1.61 14.81 8.96
C LEU A 27 1.69 15.92 7.88
N VAL A 28 0.77 15.86 6.94
CA VAL A 28 0.41 16.85 5.95
C VAL A 28 -0.81 17.66 6.43
N LYS A 29 -0.56 18.80 7.09
CA LYS A 29 -1.61 19.77 7.50
C LYS A 29 -2.20 20.59 6.34
N ASP A 30 -1.57 20.48 5.17
CA ASP A 30 -2.01 21.11 3.95
C ASP A 30 -3.01 20.19 3.25
N VAL A 31 -4.25 20.65 3.15
CA VAL A 31 -5.35 19.91 2.52
C VAL A 31 -5.06 19.57 1.06
N GLU A 32 -4.30 20.39 0.32
CA GLU A 32 -3.95 20.09 -1.08
C GLU A 32 -2.90 18.95 -1.17
N LEU A 33 -2.01 18.85 -0.19
CA LEU A 33 -1.04 17.76 -0.13
C LEU A 33 -1.67 16.46 0.41
N ALA A 34 -2.70 16.57 1.26
CA ALA A 34 -3.43 15.41 1.79
C ALA A 34 -4.18 14.66 0.68
N ASP A 35 -4.76 15.40 -0.27
CA ASP A 35 -5.46 14.82 -1.43
C ASP A 35 -4.50 14.16 -2.44
N ASN A 36 -3.21 14.48 -2.38
CA ASN A 36 -2.15 13.94 -3.23
C ASN A 36 -1.26 12.90 -2.52
N PHE A 37 -1.69 12.40 -1.36
CA PHE A 37 -0.97 11.38 -0.62
C PHE A 37 -1.40 9.97 -1.04
N LEU A 38 -0.43 9.14 -1.41
CA LEU A 38 -0.63 7.74 -1.79
C LEU A 38 -0.38 6.81 -0.59
N TRP A 39 -1.41 6.08 -0.16
CA TRP A 39 -1.30 5.07 0.88
C TRP A 39 -0.85 3.74 0.29
N VAL A 40 0.05 3.04 0.99
CA VAL A 40 0.60 1.76 0.52
C VAL A 40 0.31 0.65 1.51
N GLY A 41 -0.47 -0.34 1.05
CA GLY A 41 -0.67 -1.62 1.71
C GLY A 41 0.32 -2.68 1.25
N ALA A 42 0.47 -3.73 2.03
CA ALA A 42 1.31 -4.87 1.75
C ALA A 42 0.49 -6.15 1.63
N VAL A 43 0.72 -6.91 0.57
CA VAL A 43 0.11 -8.22 0.35
C VAL A 43 1.14 -9.34 0.33
N ASP A 44 0.68 -10.55 0.62
CA ASP A 44 1.42 -11.79 0.42
C ASP A 44 1.35 -12.27 -1.05
N ASN A 45 1.95 -13.42 -1.32
CA ASN A 45 1.98 -14.00 -2.66
C ASN A 45 0.61 -14.49 -3.17
N ASN A 46 -0.40 -14.56 -2.29
CA ASN A 46 -1.78 -14.91 -2.64
C ASN A 46 -2.66 -13.67 -2.81
N GLY A 47 -2.06 -12.47 -2.71
CA GLY A 47 -2.77 -11.21 -2.74
C GLY A 47 -3.56 -10.92 -1.46
N GLN A 48 -3.37 -11.68 -0.39
CA GLN A 48 -4.01 -11.39 0.91
C GLN A 48 -3.19 -10.34 1.67
N PRO A 49 -3.78 -9.56 2.58
CA PRO A 49 -3.02 -8.68 3.46
C PRO A 49 -1.88 -9.44 4.13
N ALA A 50 -0.67 -8.91 4.01
CA ALA A 50 0.45 -9.44 4.77
C ALA A 50 0.18 -9.23 6.27
N GLU A 51 0.16 -10.32 7.03
CA GLU A 51 0.03 -10.27 8.49
C GLU A 51 1.37 -9.87 9.11
N PHE A 52 1.35 -8.87 10.00
CA PHE A 52 2.53 -8.41 10.73
C PHE A 52 2.34 -8.67 12.22
N LEU A 53 3.03 -9.68 12.72
CA LEU A 53 3.02 -10.04 14.13
C LEU A 53 4.25 -9.45 14.82
N LEU A 54 4.05 -8.86 16.00
CA LEU A 54 5.12 -8.64 16.96
C LEU A 54 5.70 -9.97 17.43
N ALA A 55 6.87 -9.92 18.07
CA ALA A 55 7.53 -11.10 18.63
C ALA A 55 6.67 -11.88 19.65
N ASP A 56 5.65 -11.24 20.24
CA ASP A 56 4.68 -11.85 21.16
C ASP A 56 3.42 -12.40 20.47
N GLY A 57 3.37 -12.35 19.13
CA GLY A 57 2.23 -12.81 18.33
C GLY A 57 1.11 -11.79 18.18
N THR A 58 1.28 -10.55 18.68
CA THR A 58 0.28 -9.50 18.52
C THR A 58 0.31 -8.94 17.10
N GLU A 59 -0.84 -8.90 16.42
CA GLU A 59 -0.99 -8.15 15.18
C GLU A 59 -0.77 -6.65 15.43
N VAL A 60 0.13 -6.03 14.67
CA VAL A 60 0.39 -4.60 14.75
C VAL A 60 0.29 -3.92 13.40
N GLY A 61 -0.52 -2.86 13.36
CA GLY A 61 -0.58 -1.91 12.24
C GLY A 61 -1.87 -1.98 11.44
N THR A 62 -2.07 -0.93 10.63
CA THR A 62 -3.19 -0.85 9.68
C THR A 62 -2.64 -1.19 8.29
N ASN A 63 -3.06 -2.33 7.72
CA ASN A 63 -2.58 -2.80 6.41
C ASN A 63 -3.68 -2.85 5.35
N VAL A 64 -4.83 -2.25 5.65
CA VAL A 64 -5.99 -2.18 4.76
C VAL A 64 -6.65 -0.79 4.85
N PRO A 65 -7.24 -0.28 3.76
CA PRO A 65 -7.88 1.03 3.75
C PRO A 65 -9.19 1.08 4.56
N GLY A 66 -9.85 -0.06 4.77
CA GLY A 66 -11.15 -0.10 5.44
C GLY A 66 -12.29 0.36 4.53
N SER A 67 -13.41 0.80 5.10
CA SER A 67 -14.62 1.13 4.34
C SER A 67 -14.70 2.58 3.82
N ASP A 68 -13.68 3.42 4.07
CA ASP A 68 -13.67 4.81 3.64
C ASP A 68 -13.30 4.92 2.15
N ALA A 69 -14.24 5.41 1.34
CA ALA A 69 -14.07 5.48 -0.11
C ALA A 69 -12.94 6.44 -0.55
N ASP A 70 -12.67 7.50 0.22
CA ASP A 70 -11.61 8.45 -0.11
C ASP A 70 -10.24 7.85 0.16
N ILE A 71 -10.13 7.03 1.20
CA ILE A 71 -8.91 6.27 1.52
C ILE A 71 -8.69 5.17 0.48
N GLN A 72 -9.74 4.39 0.17
CA GLN A 72 -9.69 3.36 -0.87
C GLN A 72 -9.24 3.95 -2.22
N ALA A 73 -9.74 5.14 -2.57
CA ALA A 73 -9.43 5.79 -3.83
C ALA A 73 -7.94 6.17 -3.97
N ARG A 74 -7.23 6.38 -2.85
CA ARG A 74 -5.82 6.77 -2.78
C ARG A 74 -4.95 5.68 -2.14
N TRP A 75 -5.39 4.43 -2.17
CA TRP A 75 -4.67 3.28 -1.63
C TRP A 75 -4.27 2.32 -2.74
N ILE A 76 -3.01 1.89 -2.73
CA ILE A 76 -2.48 0.82 -3.58
C ILE A 76 -1.78 -0.24 -2.73
N SER A 77 -1.97 -1.51 -3.06
CA SER A 77 -1.27 -2.61 -2.41
C SER A 77 -0.07 -3.07 -3.24
N ALA A 78 1.01 -3.49 -2.60
CA ALA A 78 2.14 -4.11 -3.29
C ALA A 78 2.70 -5.29 -2.48
N SER A 79 3.57 -6.10 -3.08
CA SER A 79 4.19 -7.22 -2.36
C SER A 79 4.98 -6.72 -1.16
N GLY A 80 4.66 -7.24 0.03
CA GLY A 80 5.30 -6.85 1.27
C GLY A 80 5.52 -8.00 2.24
N SER A 81 5.34 -9.24 1.79
CA SER A 81 5.61 -10.45 2.59
C SER A 81 6.85 -11.17 2.08
N ALA A 82 7.78 -11.48 2.98
CA ALA A 82 8.99 -12.25 2.68
C ALA A 82 9.82 -11.65 1.53
N VAL A 83 9.93 -10.32 1.49
CA VAL A 83 10.70 -9.58 0.49
C VAL A 83 12.19 -9.66 0.87
N ASP A 84 13.02 -10.10 -0.07
CA ASP A 84 14.47 -10.09 0.09
C ASP A 84 15.02 -8.67 -0.18
N GLY A 85 15.69 -8.09 0.80
CA GLY A 85 16.34 -6.78 0.72
C GLY A 85 17.80 -6.85 1.12
N ALA A 86 18.60 -5.89 0.69
CA ALA A 86 19.99 -5.77 1.14
C ALA A 86 20.03 -5.57 2.67
N PHE A 87 20.89 -6.32 3.36
CA PHE A 87 21.05 -6.12 4.80
C PHE A 87 21.81 -4.83 5.09
N PHE A 88 21.36 -4.04 6.06
CA PHE A 88 21.94 -2.71 6.31
C PHE A 88 23.33 -2.77 6.96
N ASP A 89 23.67 -3.87 7.63
CA ASP A 89 24.88 -3.99 8.46
C ASP A 89 26.12 -4.42 7.65
N ASN A 90 25.93 -5.01 6.46
CA ASN A 90 27.03 -5.39 5.58
C ASN A 90 26.62 -5.50 4.11
N ASN A 91 27.62 -5.62 3.23
CA ASN A 91 27.44 -5.66 1.77
C ASN A 91 27.39 -7.08 1.19
N THR A 92 27.23 -8.11 2.02
CA THR A 92 27.33 -9.52 1.60
C THR A 92 26.06 -10.32 1.84
N GLU A 93 25.13 -9.79 2.63
CA GLU A 93 23.93 -10.50 3.07
C GLU A 93 22.65 -9.83 2.56
N TYR A 94 21.63 -10.67 2.41
CA TYR A 94 20.25 -10.24 2.21
C TYR A 94 19.45 -10.62 3.45
N LEU A 95 18.50 -9.76 3.80
CA LEU A 95 17.52 -10.01 4.84
C LEU A 95 16.15 -10.19 4.21
N ARG A 96 15.45 -11.24 4.62
CA ARG A 96 14.06 -11.48 4.26
C ARG A 96 13.16 -10.82 5.30
N VAL A 97 12.39 -9.81 4.87
CA VAL A 97 11.53 -8.99 5.74
C VAL A 97 10.13 -8.88 5.19
N SER A 98 9.18 -8.66 6.09
CA SER A 98 7.79 -8.39 5.76
C SER A 98 7.38 -7.05 6.38
N GLY A 99 6.62 -6.25 5.64
CA GLY A 99 6.12 -4.96 6.10
C GLY A 99 5.47 -4.14 4.99
N THR A 100 4.55 -3.25 5.35
CA THR A 100 4.19 -2.10 4.48
C THR A 100 5.42 -1.26 4.13
N SER A 101 6.43 -1.23 5.00
CA SER A 101 7.74 -0.63 4.73
C SER A 101 8.52 -1.31 3.60
N GLN A 102 8.21 -2.55 3.24
CA GLN A 102 8.79 -3.24 2.06
C GLN A 102 7.95 -3.00 0.80
N ALA A 103 6.63 -2.88 0.94
CA ALA A 103 5.73 -2.53 -0.15
C ALA A 103 5.94 -1.07 -0.65
N ALA A 104 6.12 -0.12 0.28
CA ALA A 104 6.31 1.29 -0.01
C ALA A 104 7.46 1.61 -1.01
N PRO A 105 8.69 1.07 -0.84
CA PRO A 105 9.77 1.30 -1.80
C PRO A 105 9.52 0.65 -3.17
N LEU A 106 8.73 -0.43 -3.27
CA LEU A 106 8.33 -0.99 -4.57
C LEU A 106 7.43 -0.02 -5.33
N VAL A 107 6.42 0.54 -4.65
CA VAL A 107 5.52 1.56 -5.23
C VAL A 107 6.31 2.82 -5.60
N THR A 108 7.26 3.23 -4.76
CA THR A 108 8.13 4.39 -5.02
C THR A 108 9.04 4.15 -6.25
N GLY A 109 9.60 2.94 -6.38
CA GLY A 109 10.37 2.53 -7.55
C GLY A 109 9.51 2.52 -8.83
N ALA A 110 8.27 2.03 -8.75
CA ALA A 110 7.34 2.06 -9.86
C ALA A 110 6.99 3.50 -10.28
N ALA A 111 6.73 4.40 -9.34
CA ALA A 111 6.51 5.81 -9.62
C ALA A 111 7.71 6.44 -10.36
N ALA A 112 8.94 6.11 -9.93
CA ALA A 112 10.16 6.57 -10.59
C ALA A 112 10.28 6.02 -12.03
N LEU A 113 9.91 4.75 -12.26
CA LEU A 113 9.90 4.16 -13.60
C LEU A 113 8.87 4.85 -14.52
N VAL A 114 7.64 5.06 -14.04
CA VAL A 114 6.58 5.77 -14.78
C VAL A 114 7.05 7.18 -15.12
N LYS A 115 7.59 7.93 -14.16
CA LYS A 115 8.10 9.29 -14.38
C LYS A 115 9.29 9.32 -15.36
N SER A 116 10.14 8.29 -15.35
CA SER A 116 11.25 8.16 -16.28
C SER A 116 10.77 7.88 -17.71
N GLN A 117 9.78 7.00 -17.87
CA GLN A 117 9.19 6.63 -19.16
C GLN A 117 8.34 7.76 -19.75
N PHE A 118 7.58 8.47 -18.92
CA PHE A 118 6.68 9.54 -19.32
C PHE A 118 7.06 10.85 -18.61
N PRO A 119 8.17 11.50 -19.01
CA PRO A 119 8.72 12.65 -18.30
C PRO A 119 7.79 13.86 -18.27
N THR A 120 6.85 13.96 -19.21
CA THR A 120 5.89 15.05 -19.34
C THR A 120 4.68 14.94 -18.41
N LEU A 121 4.48 13.84 -17.68
CA LEU A 121 3.36 13.71 -16.75
C LEU A 121 3.58 14.50 -15.46
N SER A 122 2.53 15.15 -14.94
CA SER A 122 2.58 15.75 -13.59
C SER A 122 2.84 14.69 -12.51
N ASN A 123 3.26 15.09 -11.31
CA ASN A 123 3.43 14.13 -10.21
C ASN A 123 2.08 13.50 -9.80
N VAL A 124 1.00 14.27 -9.90
CA VAL A 124 -0.38 13.80 -9.68
C VAL A 124 -0.75 12.76 -10.73
N ALA A 125 -0.41 12.99 -12.00
CA ALA A 125 -0.61 12.03 -13.07
C ALA A 125 0.19 10.73 -12.86
N VAL A 126 1.42 10.79 -12.35
CA VAL A 126 2.18 9.58 -12.01
C VAL A 126 1.46 8.76 -10.93
N MET A 127 0.96 9.41 -9.88
CA MET A 127 0.14 8.74 -8.86
C MET A 127 -1.11 8.11 -9.48
N GLN A 128 -1.82 8.85 -10.34
CA GLN A 128 -3.04 8.38 -10.99
C GLN A 128 -2.79 7.20 -11.91
N VAL A 129 -1.67 7.19 -12.67
CA VAL A 129 -1.27 6.03 -13.48
C VAL A 129 -1.16 4.79 -12.60
N LEU A 130 -0.44 4.86 -11.47
CA LEU A 130 -0.29 3.70 -10.59
C LEU A 130 -1.63 3.20 -10.04
N LEU A 131 -2.53 4.11 -9.68
CA LEU A 131 -3.87 3.78 -9.16
C LEU A 131 -4.76 3.16 -10.26
N ASP A 132 -4.83 3.77 -11.44
CA ASP A 132 -5.66 3.32 -12.55
C ASP A 132 -5.22 1.96 -13.12
N THR A 133 -3.92 1.68 -13.08
CA THR A 133 -3.36 0.43 -13.61
C THR A 133 -3.18 -0.64 -12.56
N ALA A 134 -3.51 -0.38 -11.29
CA ALA A 134 -3.45 -1.41 -10.26
C ALA A 134 -4.38 -2.59 -10.63
N ASN A 135 -3.87 -3.81 -10.48
CA ASN A 135 -4.62 -5.00 -10.80
C ASN A 135 -5.71 -5.22 -9.74
N SER A 136 -6.97 -5.08 -10.15
CA SER A 136 -8.19 -5.37 -9.39
C SER A 136 -9.00 -6.52 -9.99
N SER A 137 -8.45 -7.23 -10.97
CA SER A 137 -9.17 -8.25 -11.76
C SER A 137 -9.13 -9.67 -11.17
N PHE A 138 -8.48 -9.86 -10.02
CA PHE A 138 -8.33 -11.16 -9.37
C PHE A 138 -9.53 -11.49 -8.47
N SER A 139 -9.84 -12.79 -8.30
CA SER A 139 -11.08 -13.24 -7.68
C SER A 139 -11.27 -12.84 -6.21
N ALA A 140 -10.16 -12.58 -5.49
CA ALA A 140 -10.17 -12.17 -4.09
C ALA A 140 -10.10 -10.64 -3.91
N TYR A 141 -10.20 -9.87 -4.99
CA TYR A 141 -10.17 -8.41 -4.90
C TYR A 141 -11.34 -7.89 -4.06
N ASP A 142 -11.02 -6.96 -3.17
CA ASP A 142 -11.94 -6.23 -2.31
C ASP A 142 -11.35 -4.82 -2.10
N PRO A 143 -12.04 -3.73 -2.48
CA PRO A 143 -11.54 -2.38 -2.29
C PRO A 143 -11.28 -2.05 -0.82
N ALA A 144 -12.01 -2.64 0.14
CA ALA A 144 -11.79 -2.43 1.56
C ALA A 144 -10.47 -3.05 2.08
N ILE A 145 -9.88 -3.93 1.28
CA ILE A 145 -8.63 -4.64 1.57
C ILE A 145 -7.49 -4.10 0.69
N HIS A 146 -7.75 -3.86 -0.60
CA HIS A 146 -6.72 -3.62 -1.61
C HIS A 146 -6.71 -2.18 -2.16
N GLY A 147 -7.70 -1.34 -1.79
CA GLY A 147 -7.88 -0.03 -2.42
C GLY A 147 -8.13 -0.16 -3.92
N GLN A 148 -7.33 0.51 -4.73
CA GLN A 148 -7.40 0.40 -6.20
C GLN A 148 -6.88 -0.94 -6.75
N GLY A 149 -6.17 -1.73 -5.95
CA GLY A 149 -5.67 -3.04 -6.34
C GLY A 149 -4.20 -3.23 -6.03
N ILE A 150 -3.61 -4.27 -6.64
CA ILE A 150 -2.20 -4.62 -6.45
C ILE A 150 -1.37 -3.96 -7.57
N LEU A 151 -0.26 -3.33 -7.21
CA LEU A 151 0.69 -2.69 -8.12
C LEU A 151 1.01 -3.57 -9.34
N ASP A 152 0.77 -3.04 -10.53
CA ASP A 152 1.13 -3.66 -11.82
C ASP A 152 2.02 -2.69 -12.62
N ILE A 153 3.31 -2.96 -12.61
CA ILE A 153 4.33 -2.11 -13.26
C ILE A 153 4.23 -2.21 -14.79
N GLU A 154 3.89 -3.39 -15.32
CA GLU A 154 3.78 -3.58 -16.77
C GLU A 154 2.59 -2.79 -17.33
N ALA A 155 1.45 -2.85 -16.64
CA ALA A 155 0.28 -2.05 -16.99
C ALA A 155 0.59 -0.54 -16.88
N ALA A 156 1.24 -0.10 -15.80
CA ALA A 156 1.63 1.30 -15.59
C ALA A 156 2.55 1.85 -16.70
N LEU A 157 3.42 1.01 -17.27
CA LEU A 157 4.34 1.40 -18.34
C LEU A 157 3.75 1.29 -19.74
N ASN A 158 2.52 0.78 -19.88
CA ASN A 158 1.83 0.56 -21.15
C ASN A 158 0.57 1.44 -21.32
N ILE A 159 0.51 2.57 -20.63
CA ILE A 159 -0.55 3.57 -20.75
C ILE A 159 -0.36 4.49 -21.97
N ASP A 160 -1.45 5.14 -22.41
CA ASP A 160 -1.37 6.31 -23.29
C ASP A 160 -1.26 7.58 -22.43
N PRO A 161 -0.11 8.28 -22.43
CA PRO A 161 0.11 9.44 -21.55
C PRO A 161 -0.78 10.64 -21.92
N ALA A 162 -1.42 10.65 -23.08
CA ALA A 162 -2.37 11.70 -23.46
C ALA A 162 -3.67 11.68 -22.62
N ASN A 163 -3.95 10.57 -21.93
CA ASN A 163 -5.11 10.45 -21.03
C ASN A 163 -4.86 11.03 -19.63
N TYR A 164 -3.63 11.47 -19.35
CA TYR A 164 -3.21 11.93 -18.02
C TYR A 164 -2.78 13.39 -18.04
N GLU A 165 -2.83 14.03 -16.88
CA GLU A 165 -2.48 15.44 -16.72
C GLU A 165 -1.00 15.69 -17.10
N PRO A 166 -0.72 16.61 -18.05
CA PRO A 166 0.65 17.01 -18.36
C PRO A 166 1.24 17.92 -17.27
N LEU A 167 2.57 18.04 -17.26
CA LEU A 167 3.34 19.03 -16.49
C LEU A 167 3.03 20.48 -16.90
#